data_AF-A0A0M1N1J3-F1
#
_entry.id   AF-A0A0M1N1J3-F1
#
_cell.length_a   1.000
_cell.length_b   1.000
_cell.length_c   1.000
_cell.angle_alpha   90.00
_cell.angle_beta   90.00
_cell.angle_gamma   90.00
#
_symmetry.space_group_name_H-M   'P 1'
#
loop_
_entity.id
_entity.type
_entity.pdbx_description
1 polymer ?
#
loop_
_entity_poly.entity_id
_entity_poly.type
_entity_poly.pdbx_seq_one_letter_code
_entity_poly.pdbx_strand_id
1 'polypeptide(L)'
;MPEELVKFLTGDQLHVELAPNEYEIEYIDFFPLIDTIEMKIGRQKLLRLSAAIDNYSHLYLVWNPKKKGQIGCYDLEHQAYAHLCSYTEFMAQPDVYLIRFLEGEL
;
A
#
# COMPACT_ATOMS: atom_id res chain seq x y z
N MET A 1 7.26 -9.17 8.60
CA MET A 1 7.43 -7.98 7.76
C MET A 1 8.90 -7.89 7.37
N PRO A 2 9.27 -7.49 6.14
CA PRO A 2 10.67 -7.26 5.75
C PRO A 2 11.33 -6.19 6.62
N GLU A 3 12.65 -6.30 6.84
CA GLU A 3 13.42 -5.38 7.69
C GLU A 3 13.37 -3.94 7.14
N GLU A 4 13.42 -3.80 5.82
CA GLU A 4 13.39 -2.51 5.14
C GLU A 4 12.05 -1.80 5.33
N LEU A 5 10.93 -2.55 5.30
CA LEU A 5 9.61 -1.99 5.57
C LEU A 5 9.46 -1.60 7.05
N VAL A 6 9.99 -2.39 7.99
CA VAL A 6 10.01 -2.03 9.41
C VAL A 6 10.82 -0.76 9.64
N LYS A 7 12.00 -0.64 9.01
CA LYS A 7 12.85 0.54 9.08
C LYS A 7 12.16 1.78 8.54
N PHE A 8 11.46 1.66 7.41
CA PHE A 8 10.68 2.75 6.84
C PHE A 8 9.58 3.22 7.79
N LEU A 9 8.74 2.30 8.29
CA LEU A 9 7.62 2.64 9.18
C LEU A 9 8.05 3.13 10.57
N THR A 10 9.32 2.96 10.94
CA THR A 10 9.90 3.49 12.19
C THR A 10 10.75 4.75 11.96
N GLY A 11 10.88 5.19 10.71
CA GLY A 11 11.54 6.43 10.34
C GLY A 11 10.67 7.67 10.58
N ASP A 12 11.18 8.80 10.12
CA ASP A 12 10.57 10.14 10.23
C ASP A 12 9.91 10.62 8.93
N GLN A 13 10.33 10.08 7.78
CA GLN A 13 9.75 10.39 6.48
C GLN A 13 8.78 9.29 6.02
N LEU A 14 7.51 9.45 6.37
CA LEU A 14 6.41 8.53 6.05
C LEU A 14 5.52 9.03 4.90
N HIS A 15 6.10 9.83 4.01
CA HIS A 15 5.45 10.44 2.87
C HIS A 15 6.21 10.06 1.60
N VAL A 16 5.49 9.54 0.60
CA VAL A 16 6.03 9.13 -0.69
C VAL A 16 5.32 9.91 -1.78
N GLU A 17 6.07 10.78 -2.47
CA GLU A 17 5.60 11.46 -3.68
C GLU A 17 5.54 10.48 -4.86
N LEU A 18 4.51 10.61 -5.70
CA LEU A 18 4.32 9.83 -6.91
C LEU A 18 4.63 10.68 -8.14
N ALA A 19 5.09 10.03 -9.20
CA ALA A 19 5.23 10.70 -10.48
C ALA A 19 3.84 11.13 -11.03
N PRO A 20 3.78 12.19 -11.86
CA PRO A 20 2.53 12.61 -12.48
C PRO A 20 1.85 11.44 -13.22
N ASN A 21 0.56 11.27 -12.96
CA ASN A 21 -0.24 10.17 -13.48
C ASN A 21 -1.66 10.63 -13.82
N GLU A 22 -2.37 9.83 -14.62
CA GLU A 22 -3.71 10.16 -15.13
C GLU A 22 -4.80 10.19 -14.04
N TYR A 23 -4.48 9.68 -12.84
CA TYR A 23 -5.38 9.63 -11.68
C TYR A 23 -5.17 10.79 -10.70
N GLU A 24 -4.24 11.71 -11.02
CA GLU A 24 -3.91 12.88 -10.20
C GLU A 24 -3.55 12.49 -8.76
N ILE A 25 -2.94 11.31 -8.54
CA ILE A 25 -2.48 10.89 -7.21
C ILE A 25 -1.08 11.43 -7.00
N GLU A 26 -0.92 12.42 -6.13
CA GLU A 26 0.37 13.06 -5.91
C GLU A 26 1.22 12.36 -4.86
N TYR A 27 0.61 11.70 -3.88
CA TYR A 27 1.35 11.09 -2.78
C TYR A 27 0.63 9.94 -2.07
N ILE A 28 1.40 9.20 -1.27
CA ILE A 28 0.94 8.24 -0.28
C ILE A 28 1.56 8.59 1.07
N ASP A 29 0.71 8.84 2.07
CA ASP A 29 1.11 8.93 3.47
C ASP A 29 0.99 7.56 4.13
N PHE A 30 1.95 7.23 4.98
CA PHE A 30 2.02 5.99 5.73
C PHE A 30 1.82 6.24 7.23
N PHE A 31 1.22 5.26 7.91
CA PHE A 31 1.23 5.23 9.37
C PHE A 31 2.64 4.91 9.87
N PRO A 32 3.05 5.46 11.03
CA PRO A 32 4.17 4.89 11.75
C PRO A 32 3.82 3.46 12.19
N LEU A 33 4.82 2.62 12.39
CA LEU A 33 4.65 1.18 12.60
C LEU A 33 3.62 0.86 13.71
N ILE A 34 3.68 1.60 14.82
CA ILE A 34 2.81 1.38 15.99
C ILE A 34 1.34 1.76 15.74
N ASP A 35 1.07 2.58 14.73
CA ASP A 35 -0.27 3.07 14.39
C ASP A 35 -0.87 2.33 13.18
N THR A 36 -0.13 1.38 12.59
CA THR A 36 -0.66 0.53 11.52
C THR A 36 -1.89 -0.27 11.98
N ILE A 37 -2.83 -0.51 11.06
CA ILE A 37 -4.15 -1.04 11.41
C ILE A 37 -4.29 -2.48 10.93
N GLU A 38 -4.53 -3.41 11.85
CA GLU A 38 -4.84 -4.80 11.48
C GLU A 38 -6.20 -4.88 10.78
N MET A 39 -6.24 -5.59 9.66
CA MET A 39 -7.43 -5.82 8.85
C MET A 39 -7.67 -7.30 8.62
N LYS A 40 -8.95 -7.67 8.46
CA LYS A 40 -9.36 -9.03 8.12
C LYS A 40 -10.36 -9.03 6.97
N ILE A 41 -9.90 -9.46 5.80
CA ILE A 41 -10.72 -9.62 4.59
C ILE A 41 -10.90 -11.11 4.32
N GLY A 42 -12.10 -11.64 4.62
CA GLY A 42 -12.39 -13.06 4.58
C GLY A 42 -11.43 -13.89 5.47
N ARG A 43 -10.61 -14.74 4.85
CA ARG A 43 -9.57 -15.55 5.52
C ARG A 43 -8.17 -14.92 5.48
N GLN A 44 -8.04 -13.73 4.90
CA GLN A 44 -6.79 -12.99 4.84
C GLN A 44 -6.69 -12.07 6.06
N LYS A 45 -5.52 -12.09 6.71
CA LYS A 45 -5.12 -11.07 7.67
C LYS A 45 -4.18 -10.14 6.93
N LEU A 46 -4.46 -8.85 6.97
CA LEU A 46 -3.69 -7.81 6.32
C LEU A 46 -3.33 -6.76 7.37
N LEU A 47 -2.30 -5.96 7.10
CA LEU A 47 -1.94 -4.82 7.91
C LEU A 47 -2.00 -3.58 7.01
N ARG A 48 -2.88 -2.64 7.29
CA ARG A 48 -2.92 -1.37 6.55
C ARG A 48 -1.71 -0.53 6.91
N LEU A 49 -1.00 -0.13 5.86
CA LEU A 49 0.21 0.67 5.93
C LEU A 49 -0.08 2.13 5.64
N SER A 50 -0.93 2.44 4.65
CA SER A 50 -1.21 3.82 4.27
C SER A 50 -2.16 4.50 5.23
N ALA A 51 -1.80 5.71 5.65
CA ALA A 51 -2.69 6.66 6.30
C ALA A 51 -3.62 7.32 5.28
N ALA A 52 -3.05 7.80 4.17
CA ALA A 52 -3.78 8.41 3.07
C ALA A 52 -3.16 8.00 1.72
N ILE A 53 -4.00 7.91 0.70
CA ILE A 53 -3.61 7.93 -0.71
C ILE A 53 -4.33 9.15 -1.27
N ASP A 54 -3.57 10.07 -1.86
CA ASP A 54 -4.12 11.32 -2.36
C ASP A 54 -5.29 11.06 -3.33
N ASN A 55 -6.33 11.88 -3.27
CA ASN A 55 -7.59 11.74 -4.01
C ASN A 55 -8.38 10.41 -3.83
N TYR A 56 -7.89 9.45 -3.04
CA TYR A 56 -8.50 8.12 -2.88
C TYR A 56 -8.62 7.69 -1.42
N SER A 57 -9.69 8.13 -0.74
CA SER A 57 -9.94 7.81 0.68
C SER A 57 -10.30 6.34 0.97
N HIS A 58 -10.71 5.58 -0.05
CA HIS A 58 -11.15 4.19 0.08
C HIS A 58 -10.11 3.17 -0.40
N LEU A 59 -8.94 3.62 -0.86
CA LEU A 59 -7.83 2.75 -1.23
C LEU A 59 -6.84 2.62 -0.09
N TYR A 60 -6.50 1.38 0.26
CA TYR A 60 -5.55 1.08 1.32
C TYR A 60 -4.38 0.27 0.77
N LEU A 61 -3.17 0.82 0.93
CA LEU A 61 -1.95 0.06 0.75
C LEU A 61 -1.75 -0.81 1.99
N VAL A 62 -1.57 -2.11 1.77
CA VAL A 62 -1.54 -3.13 2.83
C VAL A 62 -0.31 -4.01 2.73
N TRP A 63 0.13 -4.54 3.87
CA TRP A 63 1.06 -5.65 3.93
C TRP A 63 0.29 -6.96 4.17
N ASN A 64 0.56 -7.96 3.34
CA ASN A 64 0.04 -9.31 3.52
C ASN A 64 1.14 -10.24 4.04
N PRO A 65 1.07 -10.76 5.29
CA PRO A 65 2.05 -11.69 5.86
C PRO A 65 2.17 -13.02 5.09
N LYS A 66 1.15 -13.40 4.32
CA LYS A 66 1.19 -14.66 3.56
C LYS A 66 2.18 -14.54 2.39
N LYS A 67 2.63 -15.69 1.88
CA LYS A 67 3.49 -15.76 0.67
C LYS A 67 4.77 -14.93 0.75
N LYS A 68 5.46 -15.00 1.90
CA LYS A 68 6.73 -14.28 2.19
C LYS A 68 6.60 -12.77 2.42
N GLY A 69 5.40 -12.22 2.55
CA GLY A 69 5.23 -10.80 2.86
C GLY A 69 5.27 -9.94 1.60
N GLN A 70 4.11 -9.47 1.14
CA GLN A 70 4.00 -8.64 -0.06
C GLN A 70 3.18 -7.38 0.21
N ILE A 71 3.43 -6.35 -0.59
CA ILE A 71 2.55 -5.18 -0.70
C ILE A 71 1.33 -5.58 -1.52
N GLY A 72 0.16 -5.20 -1.03
CA GLY A 72 -1.12 -5.32 -1.72
C GLY A 72 -1.85 -3.99 -1.71
N CYS A 73 -2.90 -3.91 -2.52
CA CYS A 73 -3.89 -2.84 -2.44
C CYS A 73 -5.25 -3.45 -2.09
N TYR A 74 -5.98 -2.77 -1.21
CA TYR A 74 -7.37 -3.09 -0.91
C TYR A 74 -8.23 -1.88 -1.22
N ASP A 75 -9.19 -2.07 -2.13
CA ASP A 75 -10.25 -1.12 -2.41
C ASP A 75 -11.45 -1.44 -1.52
N LEU A 76 -11.76 -0.53 -0.60
CA LEU A 76 -12.89 -0.67 0.32
C LEU A 76 -14.25 -0.51 -0.40
N GLU A 77 -14.34 0.34 -1.42
CA GLU A 77 -15.59 0.62 -2.14
C GLU A 77 -16.02 -0.61 -2.94
N HIS A 78 -15.09 -1.20 -3.68
CA HIS A 78 -15.34 -2.39 -4.50
C HIS A 78 -15.12 -3.71 -3.76
N GLN A 79 -14.63 -3.66 -2.51
CA GLN A 79 -14.22 -4.81 -1.72
C GLN A 79 -13.19 -5.72 -2.44
N ALA A 80 -12.32 -5.12 -3.25
CA ALA A 80 -11.36 -5.81 -4.09
C ALA A 80 -9.96 -5.79 -3.45
N TYR A 81 -9.25 -6.92 -3.53
CA TYR A 81 -7.87 -7.04 -3.05
C TYR A 81 -6.99 -7.62 -4.16
N ALA A 82 -5.83 -7.01 -4.39
CA ALA A 82 -4.80 -7.55 -5.27
C ALA A 82 -3.42 -7.56 -4.61
N HIS A 83 -2.59 -8.51 -5.03
CA HIS A 83 -1.17 -8.50 -4.73
C HIS A 83 -0.46 -7.59 -5.73
N LEU A 84 0.37 -6.64 -5.25
CA LEU A 84 1.11 -5.75 -6.12
C LEU A 84 2.50 -6.32 -6.41
N CYS A 85 3.37 -6.31 -5.41
CA CYS A 85 4.79 -6.69 -5.53
C CYS A 85 5.47 -6.80 -4.15
N SER A 86 6.79 -7.00 -4.13
CA SER A 86 7.57 -6.86 -2.90
C SER A 86 7.69 -5.38 -2.47
N TYR A 87 8.06 -5.15 -1.22
CA TYR A 87 8.28 -3.78 -0.71
C TYR A 87 9.33 -3.01 -1.53
N THR A 88 10.46 -3.65 -1.84
CA THR A 88 11.56 -3.02 -2.59
C THR A 88 11.14 -2.64 -4.00
N GLU A 89 10.37 -3.50 -4.68
CA GLU A 89 9.83 -3.20 -6.01
C GLU A 89 8.80 -2.06 -5.94
N PHE A 90 7.92 -2.07 -4.94
CA PHE A 90 6.93 -1.02 -4.75
C PHE A 90 7.58 0.34 -4.56
N MET A 91 8.55 0.45 -3.66
CA MET A 91 9.24 1.72 -3.38
C MET A 91 10.07 2.24 -4.57
N ALA A 92 10.42 1.38 -5.52
CA ALA A 92 11.13 1.81 -6.72
C ALA A 92 10.19 2.49 -7.74
N GLN A 93 8.92 2.06 -7.80
CA GLN A 93 7.92 2.53 -8.78
C GLN A 93 6.48 2.47 -8.19
N PRO A 94 6.16 3.26 -7.15
CA PRO A 94 4.90 3.13 -6.42
C PRO A 94 3.68 3.47 -7.30
N ASP A 95 3.82 4.46 -8.17
CA ASP A 95 2.82 4.90 -9.14
C ASP A 95 2.45 3.77 -10.10
N VAL A 96 3.42 3.10 -10.71
CA VAL A 96 3.20 2.00 -11.67
C VAL A 96 2.33 0.89 -11.07
N TYR A 97 2.64 0.46 -9.84
CA TYR A 97 1.89 -0.63 -9.21
C TYR A 97 0.50 -0.21 -8.74
N LEU A 98 0.35 1.02 -8.23
CA LEU A 98 -0.95 1.54 -7.81
C LEU A 98 -1.89 1.77 -9.01
N ILE A 99 -1.36 2.33 -10.09
CA ILE A 99 -2.13 2.61 -11.32
C ILE A 99 -2.60 1.31 -11.97
N ARG A 100 -1.72 0.31 -12.11
CA ARG A 100 -2.11 -1.00 -12.65
C ARG A 100 -3.21 -1.68 -11.84
N PHE A 101 -3.23 -1.46 -10.52
CA PHE A 101 -4.34 -1.92 -9.69
C PHE A 101 -5.65 -1.19 -10.03
N LEU A 102 -5.60 0.14 -10.16
CA LEU A 102 -6.76 0.98 -10.52
C LEU A 102 -7.32 0.65 -11.92
N GLU A 103 -6.44 0.28 -12.85
CA GLU A 103 -6.79 -0.15 -14.21
C GLU A 103 -7.31 -1.60 -14.28
N GLY A 104 -7.18 -2.37 -13.19
CA GLY A 104 -7.60 -3.77 -13.12
C GLY A 104 -6.66 -4.74 -13.84
N GLU A 105 -5.37 -4.42 -13.95
CA GLU A 105 -4.35 -5.20 -14.67
C GLU A 105 -3.57 -6.22 -13.79
N LEU A 106 -4.06 -6.52 -12.58
CA LEU A 106 -3.41 -7.38 -11.57
C LEU A 106 -4.28 -8.55 -11.11
#